data_AF-A0A961UWD8-F1
#
_entry.id   AF-A0A961UWD8-F1
#
_cell.length_a   1.000
_cell.length_b   1.000
_cell.length_c   1.000
_cell.angle_alpha   90.00
_cell.angle_beta   90.00
_cell.angle_gamma   90.00
#
_symmetry.space_group_name_H-M   'P 1'
#
loop_
_entity.id
_entity.type
_entity.pdbx_description
1 polymer ?
#
loop_
_entity_poly.entity_id
_entity_poly.type
_entity_poly.pdbx_seq_one_letter_code
_entity_poly.pdbx_strand_id
1 'polypeptide(L)'
;MSDTTINLGLPYIMAAQAQKHVTHNEALRALDTIVQLTVEDRDLSAPPASPVEGQCFIVAAGATGAWAGQEGLVAAYQDAAWLFYPVRTGWRAWIVDESALFVWNGSSWQQASVASLNPVALVGVNATADTTNRLAVASDATLFNHAGAGHQIKLNKATSGATASQLYQTGFSGRAEIGTTGDDDFHFKVSADGTTWREAIVIPAATGIPRLPAVAKASLPSATSGGVGAIVFVPDEAGGAVLAFSDGANWRRVTDRAIVS
;
A
#
# COMPACT_ATOMS: atom_id res chain seq x y z
N MET A 1 12.85 -20.99 49.84
CA MET A 1 13.48 -20.12 48.83
C MET A 1 13.72 -20.99 47.62
N SER A 2 13.25 -20.60 46.43
CA SER A 2 13.63 -21.31 45.21
C SER A 2 15.11 -21.03 44.92
N ASP A 3 15.82 -22.04 44.43
CA ASP A 3 17.23 -21.89 44.01
C ASP A 3 17.34 -21.36 42.57
N THR A 4 16.21 -21.01 41.95
CA THR A 4 16.10 -20.49 40.58
C THR A 4 15.16 -19.31 40.49
N THR A 5 15.32 -18.51 39.44
CA THR A 5 14.35 -17.50 39.01
C THR A 5 13.05 -18.15 38.52
N ILE A 6 11.96 -17.38 38.46
CA ILE A 6 10.61 -17.91 38.25
C ILE A 6 10.27 -18.11 36.77
N ASN A 7 10.65 -17.17 35.90
CA ASN A 7 10.23 -17.17 34.49
C ASN A 7 11.16 -18.01 33.59
N LEU A 8 12.47 -17.87 33.79
CA LEU A 8 13.52 -18.47 32.94
C LEU A 8 14.26 -19.62 33.64
N GLY A 9 14.02 -19.86 34.93
CA GLY A 9 14.67 -20.94 35.69
C GLY A 9 16.18 -20.77 35.85
N LEU A 10 16.68 -19.53 35.91
CA LEU A 10 18.11 -19.24 36.06
C LEU A 10 18.56 -19.55 37.49
N PRO A 11 19.66 -20.28 37.69
CA PRO A 11 20.11 -20.66 39.03
C PRO A 11 20.68 -19.47 39.82
N TYR A 12 20.27 -19.34 41.07
CA TYR A 12 20.82 -18.35 42.00
C TYR A 12 22.14 -18.82 42.63
N ILE A 13 22.98 -17.84 43.01
CA ILE A 13 24.16 -18.11 43.84
C ILE A 13 23.69 -18.25 45.30
N MET A 14 24.12 -19.33 45.96
CA MET A 14 23.83 -19.57 47.37
C MET A 14 24.50 -18.53 48.29
N ALA A 15 23.90 -18.31 49.46
CA ALA A 15 24.44 -17.41 50.47
C ALA A 15 25.81 -17.86 51.02
N ALA A 16 26.44 -17.01 51.85
CA ALA A 16 27.74 -17.24 52.50
C ALA A 16 29.00 -17.22 51.59
N GLN A 17 28.90 -16.77 50.34
CA GLN A 17 30.04 -16.50 49.45
C GLN A 17 30.44 -15.01 49.42
N ALA A 18 30.86 -14.45 50.56
CA ALA A 18 31.27 -13.03 50.69
C ALA A 18 30.25 -12.02 50.13
N GLN A 19 28.95 -12.27 50.35
CA GLN A 19 27.84 -11.41 49.94
C GLN A 19 27.68 -11.14 48.42
N LYS A 20 28.44 -11.82 47.54
CA LYS A 20 28.30 -11.68 46.07
C LYS A 20 26.92 -12.10 45.54
N HIS A 21 26.28 -13.03 46.23
CA HIS A 21 24.92 -13.50 45.90
C HIS A 21 23.89 -12.37 45.90
N VAL A 22 24.08 -11.30 46.68
CA VAL A 22 23.10 -10.20 46.78
C VAL A 22 22.96 -9.49 45.44
N THR A 23 24.05 -8.88 44.95
CA THR A 23 24.01 -8.08 43.72
C THR A 23 23.85 -8.94 42.46
N HIS A 24 24.39 -10.16 42.46
CA HIS A 24 24.25 -11.05 41.31
C HIS A 24 22.83 -11.60 41.18
N ASN A 25 22.22 -12.07 42.27
CA ASN A 25 20.85 -12.59 42.20
C ASN A 25 19.84 -11.47 41.90
N GLU A 26 20.12 -10.23 42.34
CA GLU A 26 19.34 -9.05 41.92
C GLU A 26 19.42 -8.82 40.40
N ALA A 27 20.61 -8.92 39.81
CA ALA A 27 20.76 -8.84 38.35
C ALA A 27 20.04 -9.98 37.62
N LEU A 28 20.08 -11.21 38.16
CA LEU A 28 19.37 -12.35 37.59
C LEU A 28 17.85 -12.18 37.63
N ARG A 29 17.30 -11.66 38.73
CA ARG A 29 15.86 -11.30 38.82
C ARG A 29 15.45 -10.29 37.76
N ALA A 30 16.28 -9.27 37.54
CA ALA A 30 16.01 -8.28 36.49
C ALA A 30 16.03 -8.92 35.09
N LEU A 31 17.01 -9.79 34.80
CA LEU A 31 17.08 -10.49 33.52
C LEU A 31 15.91 -11.46 33.31
N ASP A 32 15.49 -12.17 34.35
CA ASP A 32 14.35 -13.08 34.35
C ASP A 32 13.05 -12.42 33.88
N THR A 33 12.91 -11.13 34.19
CA THR A 33 11.75 -10.32 33.79
C THR A 33 11.94 -9.70 32.41
N ILE A 34 13.09 -9.07 32.15
CA ILE A 34 13.24 -8.16 31.02
C ILE A 34 13.54 -8.90 29.70
N VAL A 35 14.21 -10.06 29.74
CA VAL A 35 14.73 -10.72 28.52
C VAL A 35 13.60 -11.30 27.64
N GLN A 36 12.58 -11.89 28.25
CA GLN A 36 11.38 -12.41 27.58
C GLN A 36 10.14 -11.72 28.17
N LEU A 37 10.19 -10.38 28.21
CA LEU A 37 9.18 -9.57 28.89
C LEU A 37 7.78 -9.89 28.37
N THR A 38 7.01 -10.54 29.24
CA THR A 38 5.61 -10.90 29.04
C THR A 38 4.82 -10.13 30.09
N VAL A 39 3.94 -9.25 29.63
CA VAL A 39 3.17 -8.34 30.46
C VAL A 39 1.73 -8.79 30.39
N GLU A 40 1.09 -9.00 31.53
CA GLU A 40 -0.31 -9.44 31.60
C GLU A 40 -1.23 -8.35 31.03
N ASP A 41 -1.01 -7.11 31.47
CA ASP A 41 -1.80 -5.94 31.11
C ASP A 41 -0.93 -4.67 31.19
N ARG A 42 -1.20 -3.70 30.31
CA ARG A 42 -0.48 -2.42 30.22
C ARG A 42 -1.32 -1.18 30.53
N ASP A 43 -2.61 -1.33 30.84
CA ASP A 43 -3.53 -0.22 31.10
C ASP A 43 -4.19 -0.24 32.49
N LEU A 44 -3.75 -1.15 33.38
CA LEU A 44 -4.09 -1.13 34.80
C LEU A 44 -3.36 -0.03 35.59
N SER A 45 -4.13 0.73 36.38
CA SER A 45 -3.62 1.76 37.30
C SER A 45 -3.54 1.32 38.76
N ALA A 46 -3.96 0.10 39.09
CA ALA A 46 -3.87 -0.47 40.42
C ALA A 46 -3.35 -1.92 40.35
N PRO A 47 -2.52 -2.35 41.32
CA PRO A 47 -2.08 -3.74 41.37
C PRO A 47 -3.26 -4.70 41.50
N PRO A 48 -3.20 -5.89 40.86
CA PRO A 48 -4.17 -6.96 41.11
C PRO A 48 -4.27 -7.28 42.61
N ALA A 49 -5.45 -7.66 43.08
CA ALA A 49 -5.66 -8.03 44.48
C ALA A 49 -4.93 -9.33 44.88
N SER A 50 -4.58 -10.16 43.91
CA SER A 50 -3.91 -11.44 44.12
C SER A 50 -2.88 -11.67 43.00
N PRO A 51 -1.76 -10.91 43.01
CA PRO A 51 -0.71 -11.08 42.02
C PRO A 51 0.00 -12.42 42.22
N VAL A 52 0.38 -13.05 41.11
CA VAL A 52 1.16 -14.28 41.11
C VAL A 52 2.63 -13.95 40.88
N GLU A 53 3.51 -14.70 41.53
CA GLU A 53 4.96 -14.59 41.37
C GLU A 53 5.37 -14.68 39.89
N GLY A 54 6.18 -13.74 39.42
CA GLY A 54 6.65 -13.65 38.03
C GLY A 54 5.77 -12.80 37.11
N GLN A 55 4.54 -12.44 37.52
CA GLN A 55 3.68 -11.59 36.73
C GLN A 55 4.25 -10.18 36.57
N CYS A 56 4.14 -9.66 35.35
CA CYS A 56 4.58 -8.33 35.00
C CYS A 56 3.42 -7.50 34.44
N PHE A 57 3.43 -6.22 34.74
CA PHE A 57 2.45 -5.22 34.30
C PHE A 57 3.17 -3.98 33.81
N ILE A 58 2.58 -3.21 32.90
CA ILE A 58 3.00 -1.83 32.65
C ILE A 58 2.05 -0.94 33.43
N VAL A 59 2.60 -0.15 34.35
CA VAL A 59 1.80 0.71 35.24
C VAL A 59 1.20 1.84 34.42
N ALA A 60 -0.14 1.89 34.35
CA ALA A 60 -0.84 2.96 33.64
C ALA A 60 -0.75 4.31 34.37
N ALA A 61 -1.10 5.38 33.67
CA ALA A 61 -1.19 6.71 34.26
C ALA A 61 -2.24 6.75 35.39
N GLY A 62 -1.97 7.54 36.44
CA GLY A 62 -2.85 7.64 37.61
C GLY A 62 -2.73 6.46 38.56
N ALA A 63 -1.50 5.98 38.77
CA ALA A 63 -1.25 4.76 39.52
C ALA A 63 -1.63 4.92 41.00
N THR A 64 -2.17 3.84 41.59
CA THR A 64 -2.65 3.82 42.97
C THR A 64 -2.11 2.62 43.74
N GLY A 65 -2.32 2.62 45.06
CA GLY A 65 -1.87 1.53 45.94
C GLY A 65 -0.36 1.36 45.89
N ALA A 66 0.11 0.12 45.76
CA ALA A 66 1.54 -0.19 45.69
C ALA A 66 2.24 0.34 44.42
N TRP A 67 1.48 0.77 43.41
CA TRP A 67 2.02 1.30 42.16
C TRP A 67 2.08 2.83 42.12
N ALA A 68 1.61 3.53 43.16
CA ALA A 68 1.60 4.99 43.20
C ALA A 68 2.99 5.59 42.96
N GLY A 69 3.11 6.49 41.97
CA GLY A 69 4.36 7.13 41.57
C GLY A 69 5.28 6.29 40.67
N GLN A 70 4.81 5.14 40.17
CA GLN A 70 5.56 4.23 39.31
C GLN A 70 5.00 4.16 37.88
N GLU A 71 4.27 5.21 37.44
CA GLU A 71 3.64 5.27 36.12
C GLU A 71 4.66 5.06 34.99
N GLY A 72 4.28 4.24 34.00
CA GLY A 72 5.09 3.93 32.82
C GLY A 72 6.23 2.94 33.06
N LEU A 73 6.46 2.50 34.29
CA LEU A 73 7.45 1.45 34.59
C LEU A 73 6.84 0.06 34.39
N VAL A 74 7.73 -0.93 34.21
CA VAL A 74 7.34 -2.34 34.28
C VAL A 74 7.33 -2.74 35.75
N ALA A 75 6.16 -3.08 36.28
CA ALA A 75 5.99 -3.63 37.62
C ALA A 75 6.04 -5.16 37.55
N ALA A 76 6.98 -5.79 38.25
CA ALA A 76 7.11 -7.23 38.35
C ALA A 76 6.85 -7.68 39.79
N TYR A 77 5.98 -8.66 39.98
CA TYR A 77 5.75 -9.23 41.31
C TYR A 77 6.77 -10.34 41.56
N GLN A 78 7.75 -10.08 42.44
CA GLN A 78 8.81 -11.03 42.79
C GLN A 78 9.12 -10.99 44.28
N ASP A 79 9.48 -12.13 44.85
CA ASP A 79 9.77 -12.32 46.27
C ASP A 79 8.67 -11.71 47.16
N ALA A 80 7.40 -11.88 46.75
CA ALA A 80 6.20 -11.30 47.37
C ALA A 80 6.16 -9.75 47.43
N ALA A 81 6.95 -9.07 46.59
CA ALA A 81 7.02 -7.62 46.49
C ALA A 81 6.94 -7.13 45.04
N TRP A 82 6.61 -5.85 44.85
CA TRP A 82 6.67 -5.22 43.53
C TRP A 82 8.05 -4.62 43.29
N LEU A 83 8.73 -5.06 42.22
CA LEU A 83 9.91 -4.40 41.68
C LEU A 83 9.53 -3.61 40.44
N PHE A 84 10.16 -2.45 40.26
CA PHE A 84 9.87 -1.55 39.15
C PHE A 84 11.09 -1.34 38.27
N TYR A 85 10.92 -1.52 36.96
CA TYR A 85 12.00 -1.38 35.99
C TYR A 85 11.69 -0.25 35.00
N PRO A 86 12.61 0.71 34.82
CA PRO A 86 12.47 1.76 33.82
C PRO A 86 12.65 1.20 32.41
N VAL A 87 11.65 1.42 31.57
CA VAL A 87 11.66 1.05 30.16
C VAL A 87 12.67 1.89 29.37
N ARG A 88 13.34 1.28 28.39
CA ARG A 88 14.26 1.98 27.48
C ARG A 88 13.81 1.81 26.04
N THR A 89 14.14 2.79 25.20
CA THR A 89 13.80 2.74 23.77
C THR A 89 14.29 1.43 23.13
N GLY A 90 13.41 0.76 22.39
CA GLY A 90 13.67 -0.53 21.75
C GLY A 90 13.33 -1.76 22.59
N TRP A 91 12.93 -1.59 23.85
CA TRP A 91 12.38 -2.70 24.65
C TRP A 91 11.14 -3.28 23.99
N ARG A 92 11.00 -4.60 24.10
CA ARG A 92 9.90 -5.39 23.53
C ARG A 92 9.15 -6.08 24.64
N ALA A 93 7.83 -6.09 24.56
CA ALA A 93 6.96 -6.80 25.50
C ALA A 93 5.85 -7.50 24.73
N TRP A 94 5.62 -8.79 25.02
CA TRP A 94 4.37 -9.43 24.62
C TRP A 94 3.31 -9.06 25.65
N ILE A 95 2.22 -8.42 25.21
CA ILE A 95 1.11 -8.11 26.10
C ILE A 95 0.04 -9.19 25.92
N VAL A 96 -0.27 -9.88 27.02
CA VAL A 96 -1.11 -11.07 27.02
C VAL A 96 -2.56 -10.71 26.69
N ASP A 97 -3.10 -9.68 27.33
CA ASP A 97 -4.49 -9.24 27.12
C ASP A 97 -4.77 -8.86 25.65
N GLU A 98 -3.88 -8.11 25.00
CA GLU A 98 -4.03 -7.75 23.59
C GLU A 98 -3.50 -8.80 22.60
N SER A 99 -2.89 -9.88 23.09
CA SER A 99 -2.28 -10.93 22.25
C SER A 99 -1.34 -10.38 21.17
N ALA A 100 -0.49 -9.42 21.55
CA ALA A 100 0.36 -8.70 20.59
C ALA A 100 1.73 -8.31 21.16
N LEU A 101 2.72 -8.21 20.28
CA LEU A 101 4.04 -7.69 20.60
C LEU A 101 4.02 -6.16 20.52
N PHE A 102 4.60 -5.48 21.52
CA PHE A 102 4.78 -4.04 21.56
C PHE A 102 6.27 -3.68 21.69
N VAL A 103 6.64 -2.49 21.20
CA VAL A 103 7.98 -1.90 21.29
C VAL A 103 7.88 -0.51 21.91
N TRP A 104 8.71 -0.21 22.91
CA TRP A 104 8.82 1.14 23.47
C TRP A 104 9.60 2.05 22.52
N ASN A 105 8.96 3.10 22.00
CA ASN A 105 9.59 4.04 21.06
C ASN A 105 10.35 5.20 21.72
N GLY A 106 10.40 5.24 23.06
CA GLY A 106 10.95 6.35 23.85
C GLY A 106 9.89 7.26 24.48
N SER A 107 8.63 7.14 24.06
CA SER A 107 7.50 7.94 24.57
C SER A 107 6.25 7.11 24.87
N SER A 108 6.04 6.02 24.14
CA SER A 108 4.89 5.14 24.27
C SER A 108 5.22 3.73 23.78
N TRP A 109 4.45 2.75 24.27
CA TRP A 109 4.44 1.40 23.71
C TRP A 109 3.65 1.41 22.41
N GLN A 110 4.29 0.98 21.33
CA GLN A 110 3.71 0.88 19.99
C GLN A 110 3.61 -0.59 19.62
N GLN A 111 2.47 -1.01 19.07
CA GLN A 111 2.33 -2.38 18.59
C GLN A 111 3.38 -2.64 17.50
N ALA A 112 4.20 -3.68 17.69
CA ALA A 112 5.18 -4.12 16.72
C ALA A 112 4.43 -4.73 15.53
N SER A 113 4.29 -3.96 14.46
CA SER A 113 3.72 -4.43 13.20
C SER A 113 4.82 -4.72 12.19
N VAL A 114 4.63 -5.77 11.41
CA VAL A 114 5.37 -5.97 10.16
C VAL A 114 4.79 -5.00 9.13
N ALA A 115 5.60 -4.01 8.71
CA ALA A 115 5.31 -3.01 7.67
C ALA A 115 3.84 -2.54 7.58
N SER A 116 3.54 -1.39 8.20
CA SER A 116 2.35 -0.62 7.81
C SER A 116 2.36 -0.39 6.29
N LEU A 117 1.30 -0.80 5.60
CA LEU A 117 1.08 -0.41 4.21
C LEU A 117 0.63 1.07 4.07
N ASN A 118 0.66 1.85 5.16
CA ASN A 118 0.19 3.22 5.20
C ASN A 118 1.10 4.13 6.07
N PRO A 119 1.99 4.95 5.44
CA PRO A 119 2.39 4.89 4.04
C PRO A 119 3.42 3.77 3.81
N VAL A 120 3.34 3.13 2.64
CA VAL A 120 4.42 2.28 2.11
C VAL A 120 5.04 2.95 0.89
N ALA A 121 6.36 2.94 0.81
CA ALA A 121 7.07 3.60 -0.28
C ALA A 121 6.95 2.83 -1.61
N LEU A 122 7.08 1.50 -1.56
CA LEU A 122 7.14 0.60 -2.71
C LEU A 122 6.45 -0.72 -2.40
N VAL A 123 5.64 -1.23 -3.33
CA VAL A 123 4.97 -2.54 -3.25
C VAL A 123 5.25 -3.33 -4.52
N GLY A 124 5.99 -4.42 -4.39
CA GLY A 124 6.30 -5.35 -5.47
C GLY A 124 5.63 -6.70 -5.25
N VAL A 125 4.90 -7.20 -6.24
CA VAL A 125 4.30 -8.55 -6.26
C VAL A 125 4.98 -9.33 -7.38
N ASN A 126 5.86 -10.27 -7.03
CA ASN A 126 6.74 -11.01 -7.96
C ASN A 126 7.60 -10.11 -8.89
N ALA A 127 7.73 -8.83 -8.55
CA ALA A 127 8.49 -7.82 -9.27
C ALA A 127 9.14 -6.86 -8.29
N THR A 128 10.24 -6.22 -8.69
CA THR A 128 10.84 -5.12 -7.94
C THR A 128 10.14 -3.82 -8.33
N ALA A 129 9.47 -3.18 -7.37
CA ALA A 129 8.92 -1.84 -7.55
C ALA A 129 10.04 -0.78 -7.50
N ASP A 130 9.83 0.34 -8.19
CA ASP A 130 10.79 1.43 -8.29
C ASP A 130 10.12 2.80 -8.08
N THR A 131 10.88 3.89 -8.15
CA THR A 131 10.36 5.24 -7.89
C THR A 131 9.36 5.74 -8.93
N THR A 132 9.31 5.12 -10.10
CA THR A 132 8.34 5.37 -11.19
C THR A 132 7.12 4.45 -11.01
N ASN A 133 7.35 3.14 -10.88
CA ASN A 133 6.34 2.10 -10.70
C ASN A 133 6.31 1.65 -9.24
N ARG A 134 5.75 2.51 -8.37
CA ARG A 134 5.70 2.24 -6.92
C ARG A 134 4.82 1.05 -6.54
N LEU A 135 3.88 0.69 -7.41
CA LEU A 135 3.19 -0.60 -7.39
C LEU A 135 3.60 -1.36 -8.66
N ALA A 136 4.32 -2.47 -8.49
CA ALA A 136 4.74 -3.34 -9.59
C ALA A 136 4.21 -4.76 -9.38
N VAL A 137 3.58 -5.33 -10.39
CA VAL A 137 2.98 -6.69 -10.34
C VAL A 137 3.43 -7.48 -11.56
N ALA A 138 4.10 -8.60 -11.35
CA ALA A 138 4.42 -9.59 -12.39
C ALA A 138 3.67 -10.90 -12.10
N SER A 139 2.46 -11.01 -12.64
CA SER A 139 1.58 -12.16 -12.43
C SER A 139 0.70 -12.38 -13.66
N ASP A 140 0.07 -13.55 -13.76
CA ASP A 140 -0.87 -13.88 -14.83
C ASP A 140 -2.10 -12.96 -14.82
N ALA A 141 -2.51 -12.47 -13.64
CA ALA A 141 -3.64 -11.55 -13.50
C ALA A 141 -3.53 -10.64 -12.24
N THR A 142 -4.19 -9.48 -12.31
CA THR A 142 -4.45 -8.59 -11.15
C THR A 142 -5.95 -8.42 -10.99
N LEU A 143 -6.51 -8.86 -9.86
CA LEU A 143 -7.94 -8.72 -9.55
C LEU A 143 -8.16 -7.51 -8.63
N PHE A 144 -8.96 -6.55 -9.09
CA PHE A 144 -9.53 -5.51 -8.25
C PHE A 144 -11.01 -5.80 -8.00
N ASN A 145 -11.35 -6.14 -6.75
CA ASN A 145 -12.71 -6.53 -6.39
C ASN A 145 -13.43 -5.46 -5.54
N HIS A 146 -14.75 -5.47 -5.57
CA HIS A 146 -15.58 -4.58 -4.76
C HIS A 146 -15.72 -5.11 -3.33
N ALA A 147 -16.00 -4.20 -2.39
CA ALA A 147 -16.39 -4.53 -1.01
C ALA A 147 -17.92 -4.48 -0.79
N GLY A 148 -18.70 -4.35 -1.87
CA GLY A 148 -20.16 -4.31 -1.81
C GLY A 148 -20.75 -3.47 -2.93
N ALA A 149 -20.97 -2.18 -2.69
CA ALA A 149 -21.69 -1.30 -3.62
C ALA A 149 -20.96 -1.03 -4.94
N GLY A 150 -19.62 -1.01 -4.96
CA GLY A 150 -18.86 -0.75 -6.19
C GLY A 150 -17.35 -0.72 -5.98
N HIS A 151 -16.63 -0.47 -7.08
CA HIS A 151 -15.17 -0.33 -7.13
C HIS A 151 -14.81 0.80 -8.11
N GLN A 152 -13.79 1.61 -7.80
CA GLN A 152 -13.33 2.70 -8.65
C GLN A 152 -11.80 2.74 -8.69
N ILE A 153 -11.25 2.92 -9.89
CA ILE A 153 -9.85 3.29 -10.09
C ILE A 153 -9.82 4.79 -10.41
N LYS A 154 -9.21 5.57 -9.52
CA LYS A 154 -9.05 7.02 -9.71
C LYS A 154 -7.66 7.30 -10.26
N LEU A 155 -7.61 7.76 -11.51
CA LEU A 155 -6.39 8.23 -12.17
C LEU A 155 -6.43 9.76 -12.18
N ASN A 156 -5.45 10.40 -11.56
CA ASN A 156 -5.39 11.85 -11.46
C ASN A 156 -4.09 12.38 -12.07
N LYS A 157 -4.20 13.38 -12.94
CA LYS A 157 -3.06 14.08 -13.54
C LYS A 157 -2.86 15.44 -12.86
N ALA A 158 -1.62 15.91 -12.81
CA ALA A 158 -1.26 17.12 -12.07
C ALA A 158 -1.74 18.42 -12.73
N THR A 159 -1.85 18.42 -14.06
CA THR A 159 -2.25 19.58 -14.89
C THR A 159 -3.03 19.10 -16.10
N SER A 160 -3.74 20.00 -16.79
CA SER A 160 -4.51 19.65 -17.99
C SER A 160 -3.61 19.08 -19.10
N GLY A 161 -2.39 19.60 -19.26
CA GLY A 161 -1.43 19.11 -20.26
C GLY A 161 -0.76 17.76 -19.94
N ALA A 162 -1.02 17.18 -18.76
CA ALA A 162 -0.43 15.90 -18.35
C ALA A 162 -1.27 14.69 -18.80
N THR A 163 -0.76 13.48 -18.54
CA THR A 163 -1.41 12.22 -18.92
C THR A 163 -1.97 11.49 -17.70
N ALA A 164 -3.22 11.04 -17.81
CA ALA A 164 -3.82 10.02 -16.94
C ALA A 164 -4.50 8.98 -17.84
N SER A 165 -3.89 7.79 -17.95
CA SER A 165 -4.28 6.79 -18.95
C SER A 165 -4.02 5.36 -18.49
N GLN A 166 -4.57 4.43 -19.27
CA GLN A 166 -4.17 3.02 -19.28
C GLN A 166 -3.37 2.77 -20.56
N LEU A 167 -2.12 2.34 -20.39
CA LEU A 167 -1.20 2.05 -21.48
C LEU A 167 -1.07 0.53 -21.66
N TYR A 168 -1.32 0.05 -22.87
CA TYR A 168 -1.20 -1.35 -23.28
C TYR A 168 0.12 -1.53 -24.04
N GLN A 169 0.92 -2.52 -23.66
CA GLN A 169 2.28 -2.69 -24.18
C GLN A 169 2.57 -4.12 -24.64
N THR A 170 3.55 -4.27 -25.52
CA THR A 170 4.19 -5.55 -25.87
C THR A 170 5.70 -5.37 -25.81
N GLY A 171 6.40 -6.15 -24.98
CA GLY A 171 7.85 -6.03 -24.81
C GLY A 171 8.29 -4.62 -24.41
N PHE A 172 7.57 -3.99 -23.47
CA PHE A 172 7.81 -2.62 -22.98
C PHE A 172 7.66 -1.51 -24.04
N SER A 173 7.07 -1.81 -25.20
CA SER A 173 6.74 -0.83 -26.23
C SER A 173 5.22 -0.59 -26.28
N GLY A 174 4.81 0.68 -26.26
CA GLY A 174 3.40 1.08 -26.29
C GLY A 174 2.67 0.62 -27.55
N ARG A 175 1.42 0.17 -27.42
CA ARG A 175 0.59 -0.31 -28.54
C ARG A 175 -0.79 0.33 -28.59
N ALA A 176 -1.40 0.55 -27.42
CA ALA A 176 -2.64 1.29 -27.29
C ALA A 176 -2.63 2.10 -26.01
N GLU A 177 -3.34 3.21 -25.98
CA GLU A 177 -3.49 4.07 -24.81
C GLU A 177 -4.89 4.67 -24.78
N ILE A 178 -5.55 4.61 -23.62
CA ILE A 178 -6.90 5.16 -23.41
C ILE A 178 -6.88 6.03 -22.17
N GLY A 179 -7.35 7.27 -22.27
CA GLY A 179 -7.36 8.22 -21.16
C GLY A 179 -7.35 9.68 -21.60
N THR A 180 -7.03 10.58 -20.67
CA THR A 180 -6.77 12.00 -20.95
C THR A 180 -5.28 12.17 -21.21
N THR A 181 -4.87 12.33 -22.47
CA THR A 181 -3.46 12.21 -22.90
C THR A 181 -2.93 13.51 -23.52
N GLY A 182 -2.60 14.49 -22.68
CA GLY A 182 -2.05 15.78 -23.12
C GLY A 182 -3.04 16.95 -23.11
N ASP A 183 -4.31 16.68 -22.81
CA ASP A 183 -5.37 17.64 -22.53
C ASP A 183 -6.49 16.94 -21.71
N ASP A 184 -7.64 17.58 -21.54
CA ASP A 184 -8.79 17.04 -20.78
C ASP A 184 -9.79 16.22 -21.63
N ASP A 185 -9.60 16.12 -22.94
CA ASP A 185 -10.41 15.28 -23.82
C ASP A 185 -10.13 13.79 -23.54
N PHE A 186 -11.08 12.91 -23.90
CA PHE A 186 -10.92 11.47 -23.71
C PHE A 186 -10.50 10.80 -25.02
N HIS A 187 -9.30 10.24 -25.04
CA HIS A 187 -8.61 9.74 -26.23
C HIS A 187 -8.56 8.22 -26.29
N PHE A 188 -8.56 7.70 -27.51
CA PHE A 188 -8.32 6.31 -27.85
C PHE A 188 -7.22 6.26 -28.91
N LYS A 189 -5.99 5.99 -28.47
CA LYS A 189 -4.79 6.06 -29.31
C LYS A 189 -4.20 4.68 -29.53
N VAL A 190 -3.62 4.48 -30.71
CA VAL A 190 -2.88 3.26 -31.07
C VAL A 190 -1.54 3.59 -31.68
N SER A 191 -0.58 2.68 -31.54
CA SER A 191 0.76 2.80 -32.09
C SER A 191 1.28 1.43 -32.52
N ALA A 192 1.88 1.36 -33.71
CA ALA A 192 2.49 0.13 -34.22
C ALA A 192 3.91 -0.08 -33.68
N ASP A 193 4.62 1.02 -33.37
CA ASP A 193 6.04 1.07 -33.05
C ASP A 193 6.32 1.54 -31.61
N GLY A 194 5.31 2.09 -30.92
CA GLY A 194 5.43 2.67 -29.58
C GLY A 194 5.95 4.10 -29.57
N THR A 195 6.14 4.71 -30.74
CA THR A 195 6.68 6.07 -30.88
C THR A 195 5.73 6.95 -31.69
N THR A 196 5.17 6.43 -32.78
CA THR A 196 4.18 7.10 -33.62
C THR A 196 2.77 6.76 -33.13
N TRP A 197 2.09 7.74 -32.56
CA TRP A 197 0.73 7.56 -32.04
C TRP A 197 -0.31 8.12 -33.00
N ARG A 198 -1.40 7.35 -33.21
CA ARG A 198 -2.55 7.73 -34.03
C ARG A 198 -3.79 7.82 -33.15
N GLU A 199 -4.51 8.93 -33.26
CA GLU A 199 -5.82 9.10 -32.62
C GLU A 199 -6.87 8.33 -33.42
N ALA A 200 -7.56 7.38 -32.77
CA ALA A 200 -8.64 6.63 -33.39
C ALA A 200 -10.00 7.24 -33.06
N ILE A 201 -10.21 7.66 -31.81
CA ILE A 201 -11.44 8.32 -31.35
C ILE A 201 -11.06 9.36 -30.29
N VAL A 202 -11.57 10.58 -30.42
CA VAL A 202 -11.50 11.58 -29.35
C VAL A 202 -12.90 12.01 -28.95
N ILE A 203 -13.15 12.12 -27.65
CA ILE A 203 -14.38 12.69 -27.08
C ILE A 203 -13.99 14.00 -26.40
N PRO A 204 -14.28 15.16 -27.03
CA PRO A 204 -13.90 16.43 -26.46
C PRO A 204 -14.63 16.70 -25.14
N ALA A 205 -13.91 17.12 -24.11
CA ALA A 205 -14.45 17.40 -22.78
C ALA A 205 -15.55 18.48 -22.82
N ALA A 206 -15.39 19.46 -23.70
CA ALA A 206 -16.34 20.57 -23.84
C ALA A 206 -17.68 20.17 -24.47
N THR A 207 -17.71 19.12 -25.31
CA THR A 207 -18.91 18.77 -26.08
C THR A 207 -19.47 17.39 -25.79
N GLY A 208 -18.64 16.44 -25.34
CA GLY A 208 -19.04 15.04 -25.13
C GLY A 208 -19.40 14.28 -26.41
N ILE A 209 -19.15 14.86 -27.60
CA ILE A 209 -19.51 14.27 -28.90
C ILE A 209 -18.29 13.56 -29.48
N PRO A 210 -18.31 12.22 -29.67
CA PRO A 210 -17.17 11.48 -30.21
C PRO A 210 -16.84 11.92 -31.64
N ARG A 211 -15.54 12.01 -31.95
CA ARG A 211 -15.00 12.34 -33.26
C ARG A 211 -14.12 11.22 -33.76
N LEU A 212 -14.36 10.83 -35.01
CA LEU A 212 -13.48 9.97 -35.79
C LEU A 212 -12.35 10.80 -36.42
N PRO A 213 -11.30 10.16 -36.95
CA PRO A 213 -10.24 10.87 -37.64
C PRO A 213 -10.82 11.67 -38.81
N ALA A 214 -10.55 12.97 -38.81
CA ALA A 214 -10.92 13.85 -39.91
C ALA A 214 -9.75 13.87 -40.89
N VAL A 215 -9.96 13.37 -42.11
CA VAL A 215 -8.93 13.30 -43.14
C VAL A 215 -9.45 14.01 -44.37
N ALA A 216 -8.72 15.05 -44.79
CA ALA A 216 -9.02 15.73 -46.04
C ALA A 216 -9.01 14.71 -47.18
N LYS A 217 -9.92 14.86 -48.13
CA LYS A 217 -10.12 13.93 -49.25
C LYS A 217 -8.80 13.63 -49.98
N ALA A 218 -7.99 14.66 -50.24
CA ALA A 218 -6.70 14.52 -50.93
C ALA A 218 -5.62 13.77 -50.11
N SER A 219 -5.82 13.65 -48.80
CA SER A 219 -4.92 12.98 -47.86
C SER A 219 -5.44 11.61 -47.42
N LEU A 220 -6.55 11.14 -47.98
CA LEU A 220 -7.04 9.80 -47.69
C LEU A 220 -5.98 8.77 -48.11
N PRO A 221 -5.61 7.83 -47.21
CA PRO A 221 -4.79 6.70 -47.61
C PRO A 221 -5.53 5.86 -48.66
N SER A 222 -4.86 4.97 -49.39
CA SER A 222 -5.59 4.04 -50.24
C SER A 222 -6.56 3.21 -49.41
N ALA A 223 -7.75 2.91 -49.95
CA ALA A 223 -8.77 2.14 -49.24
C ALA A 223 -8.22 0.76 -48.79
N THR A 224 -7.32 0.18 -49.58
CA THR A 224 -6.60 -1.05 -49.26
C THR A 224 -5.68 -0.89 -48.05
N SER A 225 -4.91 0.20 -47.93
CA SER A 225 -4.03 0.43 -46.76
C SER A 225 -4.81 0.86 -45.52
N GLY A 226 -5.94 1.53 -45.70
CA GLY A 226 -6.90 1.79 -44.61
C GLY A 226 -7.55 0.51 -44.06
N GLY A 227 -7.67 -0.52 -44.89
CA GLY A 227 -8.30 -1.79 -44.54
C GLY A 227 -9.82 -1.77 -44.73
N VAL A 228 -10.37 -2.93 -45.13
CA VAL A 228 -11.82 -3.11 -45.30
C VAL A 228 -12.55 -2.78 -44.00
N GLY A 229 -13.60 -1.96 -44.08
CA GLY A 229 -14.43 -1.58 -42.93
C GLY A 229 -13.88 -0.43 -42.09
N ALA A 230 -12.72 0.14 -42.42
CA ALA A 230 -12.24 1.36 -41.80
C ALA A 230 -13.23 2.51 -42.03
N ILE A 231 -13.36 3.42 -41.06
CA ILE A 231 -14.29 4.55 -41.08
C ILE A 231 -13.53 5.84 -40.84
N VAL A 232 -13.84 6.87 -41.61
CA VAL A 232 -13.19 8.19 -41.55
C VAL A 232 -14.20 9.30 -41.80
N PHE A 233 -13.98 10.47 -41.20
CA PHE A 233 -14.73 11.67 -41.53
C PHE A 233 -13.98 12.47 -42.59
N VAL A 234 -14.63 12.76 -43.72
CA VAL A 234 -14.07 13.54 -44.84
C VAL A 234 -14.73 14.91 -44.83
N PRO A 235 -14.03 15.98 -44.38
CA PRO A 235 -14.64 17.29 -44.18
C PRO A 235 -14.89 18.07 -45.49
N ASP A 236 -14.21 17.71 -46.57
CA ASP A 236 -14.07 18.48 -47.82
C ASP A 236 -14.48 17.69 -49.08
N GLU A 237 -15.39 16.73 -48.93
CA GLU A 237 -15.98 16.02 -50.07
C GLU A 237 -16.81 16.96 -50.95
N ALA A 238 -16.87 16.70 -52.27
CA ALA A 238 -17.55 17.55 -53.24
C ALA A 238 -19.06 17.78 -52.97
N GLY A 239 -19.70 16.90 -52.19
CA GLY A 239 -21.10 17.02 -51.74
C GLY A 239 -21.27 17.59 -50.33
N GLY A 240 -20.20 18.10 -49.72
CA GLY A 240 -20.15 18.49 -48.31
C GLY A 240 -19.59 17.38 -47.42
N ALA A 241 -19.27 17.74 -46.18
CA ALA A 241 -18.63 16.83 -45.24
C ALA A 241 -19.42 15.52 -45.05
N VAL A 242 -18.72 14.39 -45.11
CA VAL A 242 -19.35 13.07 -45.13
C VAL A 242 -18.57 12.06 -44.29
N LEU A 243 -19.29 11.12 -43.69
CA LEU A 243 -18.68 9.93 -43.13
C LEU A 243 -18.43 8.92 -44.26
N ALA A 244 -17.23 8.38 -44.35
CA ALA A 244 -16.84 7.40 -45.36
C ALA A 244 -16.35 6.10 -44.73
N PHE A 245 -16.51 5.00 -45.45
CA PHE A 245 -15.97 3.70 -45.10
C PHE A 245 -15.17 3.10 -46.26
N SER A 246 -14.16 2.27 -45.95
CA SER A 246 -13.41 1.53 -46.97
C SER A 246 -14.12 0.21 -47.31
N ASP A 247 -14.33 -0.08 -48.60
CA ASP A 247 -14.76 -1.40 -49.09
C ASP A 247 -13.57 -2.32 -49.45
N GLY A 248 -12.33 -1.87 -49.19
CA GLY A 248 -11.08 -2.53 -49.57
C GLY A 248 -10.50 -2.10 -50.92
N ALA A 249 -11.32 -1.52 -51.79
CA ALA A 249 -10.91 -0.99 -53.09
C ALA A 249 -11.06 0.54 -53.17
N ASN A 250 -12.13 1.10 -52.59
CA ASN A 250 -12.46 2.52 -52.60
C ASN A 250 -12.96 2.98 -51.23
N TRP A 251 -12.76 4.26 -50.94
CA TRP A 251 -13.53 4.94 -49.91
C TRP A 251 -14.91 5.25 -50.44
N ARG A 252 -15.95 4.87 -49.70
CA ARG A 252 -17.35 5.07 -50.06
C ARG A 252 -18.04 5.92 -49.01
N ARG A 253 -18.90 6.82 -49.46
CA ARG A 253 -19.78 7.59 -48.59
C ARG A 253 -20.75 6.65 -47.89
N VAL A 254 -20.94 6.83 -46.59
CA VAL A 254 -21.90 6.04 -45.80
C VAL A 254 -23.34 6.30 -46.25
N THR A 255 -23.63 7.51 -46.73
CA THR A 255 -24.98 7.96 -47.11
C THR A 255 -25.55 7.22 -48.31
N ASP A 256 -24.75 6.99 -49.35
CA ASP A 256 -25.23 6.46 -50.64
C ASP A 256 -24.32 5.43 -51.30
N ARG A 257 -23.19 5.08 -50.68
CA ARG A 257 -22.15 4.18 -51.20
C ARG A 257 -21.45 4.65 -52.47
N ALA A 258 -21.64 5.89 -52.89
CA ALA A 258 -20.83 6.46 -53.96
C ALA A 258 -19.37 6.56 -53.50
N ILE A 259 -18.44 6.49 -54.46
CA ILE A 259 -17.01 6.67 -54.17
C ILE A 259 -16.81 8.11 -53.69
N VAL A 260 -16.00 8.28 -52.64
CA VAL A 260 -15.51 9.59 -52.19
C VAL A 260 -14.64 10.15 -53.32
N SER A 261 -15.18 11.12 -54.05
CA SER A 261 -14.68 11.58 -55.35
C SER A 261 -13.90 12.84 -55.23
#